data_AF-A0A941WUS3-F1
#
_entry.id   AF-A0A941WUS3-F1
#
_cell.length_a   1.000
_cell.length_b   1.000
_cell.length_c   1.000
_cell.angle_alpha   90.00
_cell.angle_beta   90.00
_cell.angle_gamma   90.00
#
_symmetry.space_group_name_H-M   'P 1'
#
loop_
_entity.id
_entity.type
_entity.pdbx_description
1 polymer ?
#
loop_
_entity_poly.entity_id
_entity_poly.type
_entity_poly.pdbx_seq_one_letter_code
_entity_poly.pdbx_strand_id
1 'polypeptide(L)'
;MSQLDLSSNFLWPTPGYTGINSYFGKRVSPTAGASSFHKGVDIAAPEGTKLLAVANGKITFTGFLGGGGYTITLSFGNYKISYCHVSPLILVNTGDSVLKGQILGYVGPKNVYGVTGNTYKDENR
;
A
#
# COMPACT_ATOMS: atom_id res chain seq x y z
N MET A 1 -5.20 -28.98 1.13
CA MET A 1 -4.53 -27.85 1.82
C MET A 1 -3.44 -27.35 0.91
N SER A 2 -3.61 -26.18 0.29
CA SER A 2 -2.61 -25.66 -0.65
C SER A 2 -1.36 -25.24 0.13
N GLN A 3 -0.25 -25.93 -0.12
CA GLN A 3 1.09 -25.52 0.30
C GLN A 3 1.28 -24.04 0.02
N LEU A 4 1.61 -23.27 1.06
CA LEU A 4 2.13 -21.92 0.91
C LEU A 4 3.46 -22.04 0.17
N ASP A 5 3.50 -21.52 -1.05
CA ASP A 5 4.71 -21.39 -1.85
C ASP A 5 5.68 -20.42 -1.15
N LEU A 6 6.55 -20.98 -0.31
CA LEU A 6 7.65 -20.29 0.35
C LEU A 6 8.87 -20.10 -0.57
N SER A 7 8.75 -20.40 -1.87
CA SER A 7 9.82 -20.26 -2.88
C SER A 7 9.59 -19.12 -3.88
N SER A 8 8.49 -18.37 -3.77
CA SER A 8 8.09 -17.38 -4.77
C SER A 8 8.63 -15.99 -4.45
N ASN A 9 9.53 -15.48 -5.30
CA ASN A 9 9.84 -14.05 -5.43
C ASN A 9 8.55 -13.21 -5.31
N PHE A 10 8.54 -12.27 -4.37
CA PHE A 10 7.49 -11.25 -4.31
C PHE A 10 7.33 -10.59 -5.67
N LEU A 11 6.10 -10.41 -6.10
CA LEU A 11 5.84 -9.63 -7.31
C LEU A 11 6.06 -8.15 -7.00
N TRP A 12 6.66 -7.43 -7.93
CA TRP A 12 6.71 -5.98 -7.88
C TRP A 12 5.29 -5.39 -7.99
N PRO A 13 4.84 -4.51 -7.07
CA PRO A 13 3.42 -4.16 -6.94
C PRO A 13 2.89 -3.21 -8.03
N THR A 14 3.76 -2.49 -8.73
CA THR A 14 3.39 -1.47 -9.74
C THR A 14 4.06 -1.77 -11.10
N PRO A 15 3.44 -2.58 -11.97
CA PRO A 15 4.02 -2.91 -13.28
C PRO A 15 4.39 -1.67 -14.09
N GLY A 16 5.60 -1.66 -14.64
CA GLY A 16 6.12 -0.54 -15.45
C GLY A 16 6.71 0.62 -14.65
N TYR A 17 6.64 0.60 -13.32
CA TYR A 17 7.14 1.68 -12.45
C TYR A 17 8.04 1.13 -11.36
N THR A 18 9.36 1.25 -11.52
CA THR A 18 10.36 0.67 -10.61
C THR A 18 11.15 1.70 -9.80
N GLY A 19 10.91 2.99 -10.01
CA GLY A 19 11.60 4.06 -9.29
C GLY A 19 11.24 4.04 -7.80
N ILE A 20 12.25 4.13 -6.93
CA ILE A 20 12.05 4.24 -5.48
C ILE A 20 12.41 5.66 -5.06
N ASN A 21 11.44 6.38 -4.48
CA ASN A 21 11.63 7.74 -3.98
C ASN A 21 12.16 7.76 -2.54
N SER A 22 11.78 6.76 -1.73
CA SER A 22 12.25 6.62 -0.35
C SER A 22 12.36 5.14 0.02
N TYR A 23 13.54 4.74 0.47
CA TYR A 23 13.76 3.39 0.99
C TYR A 23 13.26 3.27 2.43
N PHE A 24 13.20 2.02 2.92
CA PHE A 24 12.99 1.70 4.33
C PHE A 24 14.17 2.20 5.17
N GLY A 25 13.89 2.65 6.40
CA GLY A 25 14.92 2.99 7.38
C GLY A 25 14.92 4.46 7.79
N LYS A 26 16.03 4.91 8.38
CA LYS A 26 16.16 6.28 8.89
C LYS A 26 16.14 7.28 7.73
N ARG A 27 15.39 8.36 7.93
CA ARG A 27 15.32 9.51 7.01
C ARG A 27 15.24 10.81 7.80
N VAL A 28 15.65 11.91 7.17
CA VAL A 28 15.31 13.25 7.66
C VAL A 28 13.79 13.37 7.61
N SER A 29 13.18 13.91 8.67
CA SER A 29 11.72 14.08 8.73
C SER A 29 11.27 14.88 7.52
N PRO A 30 10.47 14.30 6.60
CA PRO A 30 10.14 14.97 5.34
C PRO A 30 9.17 16.13 5.53
N THR A 31 8.38 16.11 6.61
CA THR A 31 7.42 17.14 7.00
C THR A 31 7.37 17.23 8.53
N ALA A 32 6.75 18.30 9.07
CA ALA A 32 6.56 18.43 10.51
C ALA A 32 5.67 17.28 11.03
N GLY A 33 6.09 16.63 12.11
CA GLY A 33 5.36 15.50 12.71
C GLY A 33 5.52 14.15 12.01
N ALA A 34 6.19 14.08 10.84
CA ALA A 34 6.50 12.82 10.20
C ALA A 34 7.56 12.04 10.99
N SER A 35 7.48 10.70 10.89
CA SER A 35 8.52 9.86 11.49
C SER A 35 9.85 10.01 10.74
N SER A 36 10.93 10.13 11.52
CA SER A 36 12.31 10.00 11.04
C SER A 36 12.71 8.55 10.74
N PHE A 37 11.80 7.58 10.92
CA PHE A 37 12.01 6.19 10.54
C PHE A 37 10.90 5.70 9.60
N HIS A 38 11.25 5.47 8.35
CA HIS A 38 10.35 5.00 7.32
C HIS A 38 10.16 3.48 7.39
N LYS A 39 8.93 3.03 7.66
CA LYS A 39 8.60 1.59 7.81
C LYS A 39 8.14 0.93 6.50
N GLY A 40 8.41 1.55 5.35
CA GLY A 40 8.01 1.06 4.03
C GLY A 40 8.99 1.49 2.94
N VAL A 41 8.58 1.29 1.69
CA VAL A 41 9.29 1.77 0.51
C VAL A 41 8.30 2.59 -0.31
N ASP A 42 8.66 3.81 -0.68
CA ASP A 42 7.84 4.69 -1.51
C ASP A 42 8.22 4.46 -2.98
N ILE A 43 7.31 3.84 -3.74
CA ILE A 43 7.49 3.55 -5.17
C ILE A 43 6.86 4.68 -5.99
N ALA A 44 7.64 5.27 -6.90
CA ALA A 44 7.21 6.33 -7.78
C ALA A 44 6.32 5.76 -8.90
N ALA A 45 5.01 5.94 -8.77
CA ALA A 45 4.03 5.58 -9.78
C ALA A 45 2.96 6.68 -9.89
N PRO A 46 2.49 7.05 -11.09
CA PRO A 46 1.39 7.99 -11.27
C PRO A 46 0.09 7.48 -10.65
N GLU A 47 -0.77 8.42 -10.21
CA GLU A 47 -2.16 8.12 -9.82
C GLU A 47 -2.87 7.33 -10.93
N GLY A 48 -3.70 6.35 -10.54
CA GLY A 48 -4.38 5.45 -11.47
C GLY A 48 -3.54 4.25 -11.94
N THR A 49 -2.26 4.17 -11.56
CA THR A 49 -1.43 2.97 -11.82
C THR A 49 -2.00 1.75 -11.11
N LYS A 50 -2.03 0.57 -11.76
CA LYS A 50 -2.49 -0.68 -11.14
C LYS A 50 -1.60 -1.08 -9.95
N LEU A 51 -2.23 -1.43 -8.84
CA LEU A 51 -1.59 -2.06 -7.69
C LEU A 51 -1.88 -3.56 -7.67
N LEU A 52 -0.83 -4.37 -7.70
CA LEU A 52 -0.92 -5.82 -7.73
C LEU A 52 -0.62 -6.45 -6.37
N ALA A 53 -1.28 -7.56 -6.09
CA ALA A 53 -0.96 -8.43 -4.97
C ALA A 53 0.46 -9.00 -5.13
N VAL A 54 1.35 -8.68 -4.21
CA VAL A 54 2.74 -9.15 -4.25
C VAL A 54 2.88 -10.65 -3.95
N ALA A 55 1.87 -11.26 -3.34
CA ALA A 55 1.82 -12.67 -2.98
C ALA A 55 0.35 -13.18 -2.94
N ASN A 56 0.17 -14.50 -2.93
CA ASN A 56 -1.12 -15.11 -2.60
C ASN A 56 -1.43 -14.82 -1.13
N GLY A 57 -2.67 -14.49 -0.79
CA GLY A 57 -3.02 -14.24 0.60
C GLY A 57 -4.47 -13.80 0.79
N LYS A 58 -4.74 -13.24 1.98
CA LYS A 58 -6.06 -12.74 2.37
C LYS A 58 -6.01 -11.25 2.65
N ILE A 59 -6.96 -10.50 2.13
CA ILE A 59 -7.14 -9.09 2.47
C ILE A 59 -7.70 -9.01 3.89
N THR A 60 -6.96 -8.35 4.78
CA THR A 60 -7.31 -8.22 6.20
C THR A 60 -7.73 -6.80 6.58
N PHE A 61 -7.55 -5.83 5.69
CA PHE A 61 -8.02 -4.46 5.90
C PHE A 61 -8.17 -3.74 4.56
N THR A 62 -9.21 -2.92 4.46
CA THR A 62 -9.47 -1.96 3.37
C THR A 62 -10.11 -0.73 3.99
N GLY A 63 -9.51 0.44 3.84
CA GLY A 63 -10.08 1.69 4.36
C GLY A 63 -9.06 2.77 4.67
N PHE A 64 -9.51 3.86 5.27
CA PHE A 64 -8.62 4.95 5.70
C PHE A 64 -7.84 4.56 6.96
N LEU A 65 -6.51 4.74 6.93
CA LEU A 65 -5.60 4.38 8.02
C LEU A 65 -4.59 5.50 8.32
N GLY A 66 -5.10 6.65 8.76
CA GLY A 66 -4.29 7.79 9.18
C GLY A 66 -3.29 8.22 8.11
N GLY A 67 -2.00 8.28 8.46
CA GLY A 67 -0.95 8.71 7.53
C GLY A 67 -0.68 7.79 6.34
N GLY A 68 -1.22 6.57 6.33
CA GLY A 68 -1.21 5.72 5.14
C GLY A 68 -2.29 6.08 4.12
N GLY A 69 -3.20 7.01 4.44
CA GLY A 69 -4.38 7.30 3.62
C GLY A 69 -5.27 6.07 3.45
N TYR A 70 -5.95 5.97 2.32
CA TYR A 70 -6.62 4.71 1.96
C TYR A 70 -5.58 3.61 1.80
N THR A 71 -5.80 2.52 2.50
CA THR A 71 -4.85 1.43 2.67
C THR A 71 -5.53 0.10 2.42
N ILE A 72 -4.81 -0.80 1.74
CA ILE A 72 -5.16 -2.22 1.63
C ILE A 72 -4.10 -2.99 2.42
N THR A 73 -4.48 -3.94 3.27
CA THR A 73 -3.52 -4.85 3.93
C THR A 73 -3.77 -6.29 3.51
N LEU A 74 -2.75 -6.90 2.91
CA LEU A 74 -2.67 -8.31 2.55
C LEU A 74 -1.92 -9.08 3.64
N SER A 75 -2.47 -10.18 4.13
CA SER A 75 -1.81 -11.11 5.05
C SER A 75 -1.57 -12.46 4.37
N PHE A 76 -0.38 -13.03 4.55
CA PHE A 76 -0.02 -14.38 4.10
C PHE A 76 1.03 -14.98 5.03
N GLY A 77 0.83 -16.22 5.49
CA GLY A 77 1.66 -16.80 6.54
C GLY A 77 1.76 -15.87 7.77
N ASN A 78 2.99 -15.55 8.18
CA ASN A 78 3.27 -14.62 9.29
C ASN A 78 3.51 -13.16 8.84
N TYR A 79 3.32 -12.86 7.56
CA TYR A 79 3.62 -11.55 6.98
C TYR A 79 2.35 -10.73 6.75
N LYS A 80 2.50 -9.40 6.86
CA LYS A 80 1.51 -8.41 6.48
C LYS A 80 2.15 -7.39 5.56
N ILE A 81 1.45 -7.05 4.47
CA ILE A 81 1.89 -6.06 3.50
C ILE A 81 0.77 -5.05 3.33
N SER A 82 1.08 -3.80 3.66
CA SER A 82 0.16 -2.67 3.51
C SER A 82 0.54 -1.86 2.27
N TYR A 83 -0.44 -1.66 1.40
CA TYR A 83 -0.39 -0.75 0.27
C TYR A 83 -1.02 0.55 0.75
N CYS A 84 -0.22 1.59 0.93
CA CYS A 84 -0.66 2.91 1.37
C CYS A 84 -0.89 3.83 0.18
N HIS A 85 -1.59 4.95 0.41
CA HIS A 85 -1.92 5.97 -0.59
C HIS A 85 -2.61 5.36 -1.82
N VAL A 86 -3.57 4.48 -1.56
CA VAL A 86 -4.39 3.80 -2.57
C VAL A 86 -5.55 4.72 -2.97
N SER A 87 -6.04 4.57 -4.19
CA SER A 87 -7.28 5.23 -4.61
C SER A 87 -8.45 4.73 -3.75
N PRO A 88 -9.44 5.58 -3.39
CA PRO A 88 -10.65 5.12 -2.71
C PRO A 88 -11.46 4.11 -3.57
N LEU A 89 -11.18 4.01 -4.87
CA LEU A 89 -11.71 2.98 -5.77
C LEU A 89 -10.98 1.64 -5.59
N ILE A 90 -11.07 1.06 -4.39
CA ILE A 90 -10.50 -0.24 -4.05
C ILE A 90 -11.32 -1.36 -4.74
N LEU A 91 -10.65 -2.37 -5.31
CA LEU A 91 -11.29 -3.45 -6.08
C LEU A 91 -11.46 -4.76 -5.31
N VAL A 92 -11.05 -4.78 -4.04
CA VAL A 92 -11.12 -5.94 -3.15
C VAL A 92 -11.71 -5.54 -1.81
N ASN A 93 -12.26 -6.50 -1.07
CA ASN A 93 -12.84 -6.30 0.25
C ASN A 93 -12.03 -7.02 1.32
N THR A 94 -12.15 -6.54 2.56
CA THR A 94 -11.67 -7.30 3.72
C THR A 94 -12.36 -8.67 3.76
N GLY A 95 -11.57 -9.73 3.82
CA GLY A 95 -12.04 -11.11 3.75
C GLY A 95 -11.66 -11.84 2.46
N ASP A 96 -11.41 -11.11 1.38
CA ASP A 96 -11.12 -11.69 0.06
C ASP A 96 -9.80 -12.47 0.06
N SER A 97 -9.80 -13.63 -0.61
CA SER A 97 -8.57 -14.32 -0.97
C SER A 97 -8.11 -13.83 -2.34
N VAL A 98 -6.83 -13.50 -2.46
CA VAL A 98 -6.25 -12.96 -3.69
C VAL A 98 -5.04 -13.79 -4.12
N LEU A 99 -4.84 -13.86 -5.43
CA LEU A 99 -3.64 -14.47 -6.02
C LEU A 99 -2.58 -13.41 -6.30
N LYS A 100 -1.31 -13.80 -6.25
CA LYS A 100 -0.17 -12.98 -6.68
C LYS A 100 -0.43 -12.46 -8.10
N GLY A 101 -0.27 -11.16 -8.30
CA GLY A 101 -0.56 -10.50 -9.57
C GLY A 101 -2.01 -10.05 -9.78
N GLN A 102 -2.93 -10.41 -8.88
CA GLN A 102 -4.29 -9.88 -8.91
C GLN A 102 -4.28 -8.36 -8.65
N ILE A 103 -5.08 -7.61 -9.42
CA ILE A 103 -5.25 -6.18 -9.21
C ILE A 103 -6.06 -5.98 -7.92
N LEU A 104 -5.50 -5.24 -6.97
CA LEU A 104 -6.13 -4.90 -5.69
C LEU A 104 -6.86 -3.54 -5.75
N GLY A 105 -6.36 -2.65 -6.61
CA GLY A 105 -6.81 -1.28 -6.75
C GLY A 105 -5.84 -0.49 -7.59
N TYR A 106 -5.81 0.81 -7.36
CA TYR A 106 -4.97 1.75 -8.09
C TYR A 106 -4.19 2.64 -7.13
N VAL A 107 -3.02 3.10 -7.57
CA VAL A 107 -2.27 4.16 -6.90
C VAL A 107 -3.21 5.35 -6.75
N GLY A 108 -3.34 5.82 -5.53
CA GLY A 108 -4.23 6.91 -5.17
C GLY A 108 -3.58 8.27 -5.39
N PRO A 109 -4.35 9.31 -5.08
CA PRO A 109 -3.84 10.65 -5.12
C PRO A 109 -2.77 10.90 -4.07
N LYS A 110 -1.95 11.89 -4.38
CA LYS A 110 -0.98 12.47 -3.44
C LYS A 110 -1.65 12.94 -2.14
N ASN A 111 -2.88 13.45 -2.23
CA ASN A 111 -3.66 13.98 -1.11
C ASN A 111 -4.93 13.15 -0.88
N VAL A 112 -5.25 12.83 0.37
CA VAL A 112 -6.48 12.11 0.72
C VAL A 112 -7.64 13.09 0.80
N TYR A 113 -8.59 12.97 -0.12
CA TYR A 113 -9.85 13.74 -0.15
C TYR A 113 -11.07 12.85 0.09
N GLY A 114 -12.20 13.45 0.49
CA GLY A 114 -13.50 12.77 0.61
C GLY A 114 -13.70 11.90 1.86
N VAL A 115 -12.81 11.99 2.86
CA VAL A 115 -12.97 11.30 4.15
C VAL A 115 -13.59 12.26 5.17
N THR A 116 -14.88 12.08 5.49
CA THR A 116 -15.60 12.89 6.49
C THR A 116 -14.91 12.79 7.85
N GLY A 117 -14.57 13.94 8.45
CA GLY A 117 -13.91 14.01 9.76
C GLY A 117 -12.41 13.70 9.73
N ASN A 118 -11.77 13.66 8.55
CA ASN A 118 -10.34 13.46 8.45
C ASN A 118 -9.56 14.65 9.04
N THR A 119 -8.86 14.41 10.14
CA THR A 119 -7.96 15.37 10.79
C THR A 119 -6.53 15.26 10.31
N TYR A 120 -6.21 14.28 9.45
CA TYR A 120 -4.89 14.12 8.88
C TYR A 120 -4.63 15.23 7.85
N LYS A 121 -3.81 16.19 8.26
CA LYS A 121 -3.32 17.26 7.40
C LYS A 121 -1.90 16.91 6.98
N ASP A 122 -1.70 16.52 5.72
CA ASP A 122 -0.37 16.58 5.11
C ASP A 122 -0.19 18.01 4.61
N GLU A 123 0.11 18.93 5.53
CA GLU A 123 -0.02 20.36 5.28
C GLU A 123 0.99 20.90 4.25
N ASN A 124 1.95 20.09 3.79
CA ASN A 124 3.04 20.53 2.90
C ASN A 124 3.58 19.43 1.96
N ARG A 125 2.73 18.61 1.33
CA ARG A 125 3.13 17.81 0.16
C ARG A 125 2.40 18.17 -1.11
#